data_AF-A0A971UU61-F1
#
_entry.id   AF-A0A971UU61-F1
#
_cell.length_a   1.000
_cell.length_b   1.000
_cell.length_c   1.000
_cell.angle_alpha   90.00
_cell.angle_beta   90.00
_cell.angle_gamma   90.00
#
_symmetry.space_group_name_H-M   'P 1'
#
loop_
_entity.id
_entity.type
_entity.pdbx_description
1 polymer ?
#
loop_
_entity_poly.entity_id
_entity_poly.type
_entity_poly.pdbx_seq_one_letter_code
_entity_poly.pdbx_strand_id
1 'polypeptide(L)'
;MSVSKSIKRRLSTLIALIMILGSLSSLAYAEESPLRLAKEDLQQEAASKIMPEVKEDLEKEDIVEVLVYMKDQVDTTNVAEATRKAVSMKETAYKTRLMVRRAVVEALQDKAERTQFNLLKYLEQEKAKGNVIEYDSHYIVNMVYVKAKADVIENISYRSDVAKIYKNKTHKREPVIVEEVEVSPEADNELEWNIERVKAELAWDLGIDGTGAVVGQLDSGVDWTHPALQNKWRGYNPETGETDPSKNWFDPVYGASLPADSDSHGTHVMGTMVG
;
A
#
# COMPACT_ATOMS: atom_id res chain seq x y z
N MET A 1 -31.28 85.05 12.14
CA MET A 1 -31.44 84.34 13.43
C MET A 1 -30.08 83.87 13.91
N SER A 2 -29.53 84.50 14.95
CA SER A 2 -28.21 84.20 15.51
C SER A 2 -28.30 83.00 16.44
N VAL A 3 -27.74 81.85 16.03
CA VAL A 3 -27.63 80.69 16.92
C VAL A 3 -26.63 81.04 18.02
N SER A 4 -27.11 81.05 19.26
CA SER A 4 -26.36 81.36 20.47
C SER A 4 -25.00 80.67 20.50
N LYS A 5 -23.94 81.44 20.82
CA LYS A 5 -22.55 80.99 20.99
C LYS A 5 -22.44 79.80 21.98
N SER A 6 -23.39 79.66 22.92
CA SER A 6 -23.38 78.54 23.88
C SER A 6 -23.81 77.21 23.25
N ILE A 7 -24.71 77.24 22.26
CA ILE A 7 -25.21 76.05 21.56
C ILE A 7 -24.13 75.47 20.67
N LYS A 8 -23.40 76.32 19.94
CA LYS A 8 -22.25 75.90 19.13
C LYS A 8 -21.14 75.26 19.96
N ARG A 9 -20.89 75.80 21.18
CA ARG A 9 -19.85 75.29 22.08
C ARG A 9 -20.24 73.92 22.66
N ARG A 10 -21.52 73.74 23.05
CA ARG A 10 -22.05 72.45 23.55
C ARG A 10 -22.09 71.37 22.47
N LEU A 11 -22.44 71.73 21.23
CA LEU A 11 -22.45 70.80 20.11
C LEU A 11 -21.03 70.37 19.72
N SER A 12 -20.06 71.30 19.75
CA SER A 12 -18.66 70.98 19.46
C SER A 12 -18.02 70.08 20.52
N THR A 13 -18.37 70.25 21.81
CA THR A 13 -17.92 69.33 22.87
C THR A 13 -18.56 67.95 22.76
N LEU A 14 -19.82 67.87 22.31
CA LEU A 14 -20.49 66.58 22.11
C LEU A 14 -19.87 65.78 20.95
N ILE A 15 -19.58 66.46 19.83
CA ILE A 15 -18.93 65.83 18.67
C ILE A 15 -17.49 65.39 19.02
N ALA A 16 -16.75 66.19 19.77
CA ALA A 16 -15.42 65.80 20.24
C ALA A 16 -15.47 64.58 21.17
N LEU A 17 -16.46 64.49 22.06
CA LEU A 17 -16.64 63.30 22.92
C LEU A 17 -16.98 62.05 22.10
N ILE A 18 -17.85 62.17 21.09
CA ILE A 18 -18.23 61.05 20.21
C ILE A 18 -17.04 60.57 19.38
N MET A 19 -16.17 61.46 18.92
CA MET A 19 -14.95 61.07 18.20
C MET A 19 -13.91 60.41 19.11
N ILE A 20 -13.80 60.82 20.37
CA ILE A 20 -12.91 60.17 21.35
C ILE A 20 -13.44 58.78 21.73
N LEU A 21 -14.77 58.63 21.90
CA LEU A 21 -15.43 57.35 22.15
C LEU A 21 -15.38 56.41 20.93
N GLY A 22 -15.34 56.94 19.71
CA GLY A 22 -15.15 56.16 18.47
C GLY A 22 -13.71 55.74 18.19
N SER A 23 -12.72 56.33 18.88
CA SER A 23 -11.30 55.96 18.78
C SER A 23 -10.83 54.94 19.81
N LEU A 24 -11.71 54.55 20.75
CA LEU A 24 -11.55 53.31 21.48
C LEU A 24 -11.91 52.19 20.51
N SER A 25 -10.91 51.76 19.75
CA SER A 25 -10.92 50.48 19.07
C SER A 25 -11.57 49.47 19.99
N SER A 26 -12.57 48.76 19.48
CA SER A 26 -12.99 47.50 20.05
C SER A 26 -11.71 46.70 20.29
N LEU A 27 -11.29 46.59 21.55
CA LEU A 27 -10.53 45.44 22.00
C LEU A 27 -11.49 44.27 21.81
N ALA A 28 -11.57 43.79 20.56
CA ALA A 28 -12.01 42.45 20.29
C ALA A 28 -11.00 41.59 21.05
N TYR A 29 -11.40 41.17 22.25
CA TYR A 29 -10.83 40.00 22.88
C TYR A 29 -11.07 38.88 21.87
N ALA A 30 -10.07 38.62 21.02
CA ALA A 30 -10.04 37.39 20.25
C ALA A 30 -9.89 36.30 21.30
N GLU A 31 -11.02 35.74 21.72
CA GLU A 31 -11.09 34.59 22.60
C GLU A 31 -10.16 33.53 21.99
N GLU A 32 -9.16 33.03 22.72
CA GLU A 32 -8.25 31.97 22.24
C GLU A 32 -8.99 30.66 21.92
N SER A 33 -10.29 30.60 22.20
CA SER A 33 -11.17 29.44 22.09
C SER A 33 -11.26 28.84 20.68
N PRO A 34 -11.52 29.58 19.58
CA PRO A 34 -11.70 28.98 18.26
C PRO A 34 -10.41 28.37 17.71
N LEU A 35 -9.26 29.00 18.01
CA LEU A 35 -7.96 28.53 17.55
C LEU A 35 -7.52 27.27 18.34
N ARG A 36 -7.88 27.20 19.62
CA ARG A 36 -7.63 26.02 20.46
C ARG A 36 -8.48 24.83 20.01
N LEU A 37 -9.77 25.05 19.72
CA LEU A 37 -10.68 24.03 19.20
C LEU A 37 -10.18 23.46 17.86
N ALA A 38 -9.80 24.33 16.91
CA ALA A 38 -9.28 23.88 15.62
C ALA A 38 -7.97 23.06 15.75
N LYS A 39 -7.12 23.42 16.72
CA LYS A 39 -5.89 22.65 17.01
C LYS A 39 -6.21 21.29 17.61
N GLU A 40 -7.14 21.22 18.57
CA GLU A 40 -7.60 19.98 19.19
C GLU A 40 -8.23 19.03 18.14
N ASP A 41 -9.07 19.56 17.24
CA ASP A 41 -9.69 18.81 16.15
C ASP A 41 -8.64 18.22 15.18
N LEU A 42 -7.64 19.02 14.78
CA LEU A 42 -6.57 18.55 13.90
C LEU A 42 -5.71 17.47 14.57
N GLN A 43 -5.42 17.60 15.86
CA GLN A 43 -4.71 16.58 16.63
C GLN A 43 -5.51 15.29 16.72
N GLN A 44 -6.82 15.38 16.95
CA GLN A 44 -7.69 14.22 17.00
C GLN A 44 -7.78 13.53 15.62
N GLU A 45 -7.91 14.30 14.54
CA GLU A 45 -7.91 13.76 13.18
C GLU A 45 -6.59 13.04 12.87
N ALA A 46 -5.45 13.69 13.14
CA ALA A 46 -4.11 13.14 12.95
C ALA A 46 -3.93 11.84 13.74
N ALA A 47 -4.26 11.84 15.04
CA ALA A 47 -4.18 10.66 15.89
C ALA A 47 -5.13 9.53 15.47
N SER A 48 -6.23 9.82 14.76
CA SER A 48 -7.16 8.82 14.23
C SER A 48 -6.63 8.09 12.99
N LYS A 49 -5.63 8.66 12.31
CA LYS A 49 -4.97 8.05 11.14
C LYS A 49 -3.93 7.01 11.56
N ILE A 50 -3.33 7.14 12.75
CA ILE A 50 -2.35 6.20 13.30
C ILE A 50 -3.07 4.99 13.92
N MET A 51 -2.75 3.79 13.44
CA MET A 51 -3.36 2.55 13.97
C MET A 51 -2.84 2.21 15.37
N PRO A 52 -3.64 1.51 16.22
CA PRO A 52 -3.27 1.23 17.61
C PRO A 52 -1.88 0.60 17.77
N GLU A 53 -1.53 -0.36 16.92
CA GLU A 53 -0.24 -1.05 16.96
C GLU A 53 0.93 -0.13 16.58
N VAL A 54 0.69 0.88 15.74
CA VAL A 54 1.70 1.90 15.42
C VAL A 54 1.87 2.85 16.60
N LYS A 55 0.80 3.22 17.30
CA LYS A 55 0.89 4.03 18.52
C LYS A 55 1.74 3.35 19.59
N GLU A 56 1.54 2.05 19.77
CA GLU A 56 2.34 1.25 20.68
C GLU A 56 3.82 1.23 20.30
N ASP A 57 4.15 1.12 19.00
CA ASP A 57 5.54 1.18 18.53
C ASP A 57 6.14 2.58 18.73
N LEU A 58 5.39 3.66 18.47
CA LEU A 58 5.85 5.04 18.66
C LEU A 58 6.18 5.38 20.13
N GLU A 59 5.56 4.70 21.09
CA GLU A 59 5.85 4.86 22.52
C GLU A 59 7.12 4.10 22.96
N LYS A 60 7.53 3.07 22.22
CA LYS A 60 8.57 2.11 22.62
C LYS A 60 9.86 2.23 21.83
N GLU A 61 9.76 2.63 20.57
CA GLU A 61 10.85 2.56 19.59
C GLU A 61 11.17 3.96 19.06
N ASP A 62 12.46 4.28 18.95
CA ASP A 62 12.90 5.55 18.35
C ASP A 62 12.67 5.59 16.83
N ILE A 63 12.63 4.42 16.19
CA ILE A 63 12.46 4.22 14.75
C ILE A 63 11.33 3.22 14.54
N VAL A 64 10.36 3.58 13.70
CA VAL A 64 9.18 2.76 13.42
C VAL A 64 9.06 2.51 11.92
N GLU A 65 8.61 1.31 11.56
CA GLU A 65 8.30 0.90 10.19
C GLU A 65 6.79 0.88 9.94
N VAL A 66 6.34 1.67 8.98
CA VAL A 66 4.91 1.87 8.70
C VAL A 66 4.59 1.81 7.22
N LEU A 67 3.32 1.53 6.94
CA LEU A 67 2.69 1.63 5.62
C LEU A 67 1.72 2.81 5.65
N VAL A 68 2.07 3.88 4.93
CA VAL A 68 1.28 5.12 4.85
C VAL A 68 0.31 5.01 3.68
N TYR A 69 -0.97 4.82 3.96
CA TYR A 69 -2.02 4.72 2.95
C TYR A 69 -2.51 6.11 2.56
N MET A 70 -2.42 6.41 1.26
CA MET A 70 -2.95 7.64 0.71
C MET A 70 -4.48 7.61 0.68
N LYS A 71 -5.11 8.77 0.85
CA LYS A 71 -6.57 8.91 0.85
C LYS A 71 -7.20 8.66 -0.51
N ASP A 72 -6.53 9.09 -1.57
CA ASP A 72 -7.03 8.95 -2.94
C ASP A 72 -6.57 7.61 -3.53
N GLN A 73 -7.48 6.68 -3.79
CA GLN A 73 -7.22 5.37 -4.38
C GLN A 73 -7.89 5.27 -5.75
N VAL A 74 -7.34 4.44 -6.65
CA VAL A 74 -7.99 4.17 -7.95
C VAL A 74 -9.13 3.20 -7.77
N ASP A 75 -10.29 3.52 -8.34
CA ASP A 75 -11.35 2.54 -8.59
C ASP A 75 -10.99 1.72 -9.84
N THR A 76 -10.26 0.63 -9.63
CA THR A 76 -9.76 -0.24 -10.70
C THR A 76 -10.89 -0.95 -11.46
N THR A 77 -12.02 -1.21 -10.80
CA THR A 77 -13.19 -1.82 -11.43
C THR A 77 -13.79 -0.87 -12.45
N ASN A 78 -14.01 0.37 -12.06
CA ASN A 78 -14.53 1.39 -12.97
C ASN A 78 -13.57 1.64 -14.15
N VAL A 79 -12.25 1.77 -13.92
CA VAL A 79 -11.25 1.91 -15.00
C VAL A 79 -11.32 0.72 -15.96
N ALA A 80 -11.40 -0.50 -15.45
CA ALA A 80 -11.47 -1.70 -16.27
C ALA A 80 -12.76 -1.76 -17.11
N GLU A 81 -13.90 -1.43 -16.52
CA GLU A 81 -15.19 -1.40 -17.22
C GLU A 81 -15.27 -0.30 -18.28
N ALA A 82 -14.82 0.91 -17.94
CA ALA A 82 -14.80 2.04 -18.87
C ALA A 82 -13.90 1.73 -20.08
N THR A 83 -12.70 1.18 -19.82
CA THR A 83 -11.76 0.78 -20.88
C THR A 83 -12.36 -0.31 -21.77
N ARG A 84 -12.99 -1.33 -21.16
CA ARG A 84 -13.63 -2.42 -21.92
C ARG A 84 -14.75 -1.90 -22.83
N LYS A 85 -15.55 -0.94 -22.36
CA LYS A 85 -16.61 -0.28 -23.16
C LYS A 85 -16.02 0.54 -24.32
N ALA A 86 -14.90 1.23 -24.09
CA ALA A 86 -14.29 2.14 -25.06
C ALA A 86 -13.58 1.44 -26.23
N VAL A 87 -12.98 0.25 -26.00
CA VAL A 87 -12.13 -0.44 -27.00
C VAL A 87 -12.92 -0.99 -28.22
N SER A 88 -14.25 -1.03 -28.17
CA SER A 88 -15.15 -1.50 -29.23
C SER A 88 -15.00 -2.98 -29.66
N MET A 89 -16.04 -3.53 -30.28
CA MET A 89 -16.14 -4.95 -30.70
C MET A 89 -15.19 -5.36 -31.85
N LYS A 90 -14.30 -4.48 -32.33
CA LYS A 90 -13.39 -4.77 -33.45
C LYS A 90 -12.09 -5.46 -33.04
N GLU A 91 -11.79 -5.52 -31.75
CA GLU A 91 -10.55 -6.11 -31.23
C GLU A 91 -10.78 -7.53 -30.71
N THR A 92 -9.74 -8.36 -30.76
CA THR A 92 -9.82 -9.71 -30.22
C THR A 92 -9.96 -9.69 -28.69
N ALA A 93 -10.50 -10.77 -28.12
CA ALA A 93 -10.61 -10.90 -26.67
C ALA A 93 -9.25 -10.75 -25.96
N TYR A 94 -8.19 -11.28 -26.56
CA TYR A 94 -6.81 -11.14 -26.05
C TYR A 94 -6.35 -9.68 -26.00
N LYS A 95 -6.50 -8.95 -27.11
CA LYS A 95 -6.10 -7.54 -27.18
C LYS A 95 -6.91 -6.67 -26.22
N THR A 96 -8.21 -6.92 -26.12
CA THR A 96 -9.10 -6.25 -25.16
C THR A 96 -8.60 -6.47 -23.72
N ARG A 97 -8.25 -7.70 -23.34
CA ARG A 97 -7.69 -8.01 -22.02
C ARG A 97 -6.39 -7.26 -21.76
N LEU A 98 -5.50 -7.20 -22.75
CA LEU A 98 -4.22 -6.50 -22.62
C LEU A 98 -4.40 -4.99 -22.43
N MET A 99 -5.27 -4.35 -23.23
CA MET A 99 -5.58 -2.93 -23.10
C MET A 99 -6.21 -2.58 -21.76
N VAL A 100 -7.16 -3.40 -21.28
CA VAL A 100 -7.77 -3.22 -19.96
C VAL A 100 -6.71 -3.30 -18.85
N ARG A 101 -5.82 -4.31 -18.90
CA ARG A 101 -4.73 -4.45 -17.92
C ARG A 101 -3.81 -3.23 -17.93
N ARG A 102 -3.42 -2.79 -19.12
CA ARG A 102 -2.55 -1.63 -19.28
C ARG A 102 -3.20 -0.37 -18.70
N ALA A 103 -4.46 -0.09 -19.02
CA ALA A 103 -5.17 1.07 -18.52
C ALA A 103 -5.29 1.08 -16.98
N VAL A 104 -5.50 -0.09 -16.36
CA VAL A 104 -5.51 -0.20 -14.89
C VAL A 104 -4.14 0.09 -14.30
N VAL A 105 -3.07 -0.48 -14.87
CA VAL A 105 -1.69 -0.24 -14.38
C VAL A 105 -1.30 1.23 -14.52
N GLU A 106 -1.55 1.83 -15.69
CA GLU A 106 -1.26 3.25 -15.93
C GLU A 106 -2.05 4.15 -14.97
N ALA A 107 -3.34 3.88 -14.75
CA ALA A 107 -4.16 4.65 -13.80
C ALA A 107 -3.62 4.55 -12.35
N LEU A 108 -3.15 3.37 -11.93
CA LEU A 108 -2.54 3.16 -10.61
C LEU A 108 -1.22 3.92 -10.46
N GLN A 109 -0.34 3.85 -11.47
CA GLN A 109 0.94 4.56 -11.49
C GLN A 109 0.73 6.08 -11.49
N ASP A 110 -0.12 6.60 -12.38
CA ASP A 110 -0.44 8.03 -12.46
C ASP A 110 -1.02 8.56 -11.13
N LYS A 111 -1.87 7.76 -10.47
CA LYS A 111 -2.45 8.12 -9.17
C LYS A 111 -1.35 8.23 -8.12
N ALA A 112 -0.49 7.22 -8.01
CA ALA A 112 0.61 7.20 -7.05
C ALA A 112 1.56 8.39 -7.28
N GLU A 113 2.05 8.58 -8.50
CA GLU A 113 2.98 9.66 -8.84
C GLU A 113 2.42 11.04 -8.48
N ARG A 114 1.16 11.31 -8.83
CA ARG A 114 0.53 12.62 -8.58
C ARG A 114 0.28 12.89 -7.10
N THR A 115 -0.18 11.88 -6.36
CA THR A 115 -0.67 12.07 -4.99
C THR A 115 0.44 11.89 -3.95
N GLN A 116 1.44 11.04 -4.22
CA GLN A 116 2.55 10.80 -3.31
C GLN A 116 3.65 11.86 -3.44
N PHE A 117 3.71 12.63 -4.53
CA PHE A 117 4.79 13.60 -4.82
C PHE A 117 5.21 14.46 -3.61
N ASN A 118 4.23 15.09 -2.94
CA ASN A 118 4.51 15.97 -1.80
C ASN A 118 4.95 15.21 -0.54
N LEU A 119 4.54 13.95 -0.38
CA LEU A 119 4.98 13.08 0.72
C LEU A 119 6.42 12.60 0.45
N LEU A 120 6.70 12.12 -0.76
CA LEU A 120 8.04 11.67 -1.15
C LEU A 120 9.06 12.81 -1.05
N LYS A 121 8.71 14.03 -1.48
CA LYS A 121 9.57 15.20 -1.31
C LYS A 121 9.86 15.51 0.16
N TYR A 122 8.88 15.37 1.04
CA TYR A 122 9.07 15.55 2.48
C TYR A 122 9.97 14.46 3.06
N LEU A 123 9.74 13.20 2.71
CA LEU A 123 10.55 12.07 3.16
C LEU A 123 12.01 12.20 2.70
N GLU A 124 12.24 12.67 1.48
CA GLU A 124 13.61 12.92 0.98
C GLU A 124 14.33 13.99 1.79
N GLN A 125 13.63 15.07 2.16
CA GLN A 125 14.19 16.12 3.02
C GLN A 125 14.52 15.60 4.43
N GLU A 126 13.64 14.78 5.01
CA GLU A 126 13.88 14.18 6.33
C GLU A 126 14.96 13.09 6.28
N LYS A 127 15.10 12.37 5.16
CA LYS A 127 16.19 11.44 4.91
C LYS A 127 17.54 12.16 4.90
N ALA A 128 17.62 13.31 4.22
CA ALA A 128 18.83 14.15 4.22
C ALA A 128 19.22 14.67 5.62
N LYS A 129 18.26 14.78 6.55
CA LYS A 129 18.49 15.15 7.96
C LYS A 129 18.82 13.94 8.87
N GLY A 130 18.75 12.72 8.35
CA GLY A 130 18.94 11.49 9.13
C GLY A 130 17.73 11.10 10.00
N ASN A 131 16.54 11.60 9.68
CA ASN A 131 15.30 11.26 10.38
C ASN A 131 14.51 10.12 9.70
N VAL A 132 14.78 9.88 8.40
CA VAL A 132 14.24 8.75 7.64
C VAL A 132 15.40 7.84 7.25
N ILE A 133 15.26 6.54 7.49
CA ILE A 133 16.23 5.52 7.09
C ILE A 133 15.94 5.07 5.67
N GLU A 134 14.68 4.72 5.41
CA GLU A 134 14.23 4.14 4.16
C GLU A 134 12.79 4.53 3.89
N TYR A 135 12.45 4.66 2.62
CA TYR A 135 11.06 4.74 2.18
C TYR A 135 10.96 4.16 0.76
N ASP A 136 9.81 3.58 0.44
CA ASP A 136 9.52 3.04 -0.90
C ASP A 136 8.08 3.37 -1.32
N SER A 137 7.90 3.67 -2.60
CA SER A 137 6.62 4.04 -3.20
C SER A 137 5.96 2.82 -3.83
N HIS A 138 4.69 2.61 -3.53
CA HIS A 138 3.89 1.55 -4.14
C HIS A 138 2.68 2.14 -4.86
N TYR A 139 2.32 1.54 -6.00
CA TYR A 139 1.23 2.00 -6.85
C TYR A 139 0.03 1.05 -6.92
N ILE A 140 0.23 -0.27 -6.72
CA ILE A 140 -0.87 -1.26 -6.75
C ILE A 140 -1.92 -0.91 -5.71
N VAL A 141 -1.44 -0.59 -4.51
CA VAL A 141 -2.18 0.17 -3.50
C VAL A 141 -1.47 1.51 -3.42
N ASN A 142 -2.20 2.62 -3.46
CA ASN A 142 -1.57 3.94 -3.37
C ASN A 142 -1.10 4.16 -1.92
N MET A 143 0.14 3.76 -1.65
CA MET A 143 0.76 3.79 -0.33
C MET A 143 2.27 3.98 -0.42
N VAL A 144 2.86 4.45 0.68
CA VAL A 144 4.31 4.62 0.83
C VAL A 144 4.77 3.84 2.06
N TYR A 145 5.72 2.93 1.89
CA TYR A 145 6.45 2.33 3.01
C TYR A 145 7.43 3.37 3.56
N VAL A 146 7.50 3.49 4.90
CA VAL A 146 8.39 4.44 5.57
C VAL A 146 9.00 3.79 6.81
N LYS A 147 10.33 3.84 6.91
CA LYS A 147 11.10 3.54 8.12
C LYS A 147 11.79 4.81 8.61
N ALA A 148 11.27 5.38 9.70
CA ALA A 148 11.68 6.69 10.16
C ALA A 148 11.50 6.87 11.67
N LYS A 149 12.01 7.98 12.18
CA LYS A 149 11.79 8.39 13.57
C LYS A 149 10.32 8.67 13.86
N ALA A 150 9.92 8.51 15.13
CA ALA A 150 8.53 8.68 15.57
C ALA A 150 7.93 10.05 15.19
N ASP A 151 8.71 11.13 15.33
CA ASP A 151 8.30 12.49 14.98
C ASP A 151 7.95 12.65 13.48
N VAL A 152 8.68 11.97 12.60
CA VAL A 152 8.37 11.94 11.16
C VAL A 152 7.02 11.27 10.93
N ILE A 153 6.75 10.14 11.59
CA ILE A 153 5.48 9.40 11.44
C ILE A 153 4.31 10.22 11.97
N GLU A 154 4.47 10.88 13.12
CA GLU A 154 3.48 11.80 13.67
C GLU A 154 3.21 12.96 12.71
N ASN A 155 4.25 13.59 12.16
CA ASN A 155 4.11 14.68 11.18
C ASN A 155 3.38 14.23 9.90
N ILE A 156 3.61 13.00 9.43
CA ILE A 156 2.88 12.43 8.28
C ILE A 156 1.39 12.34 8.58
N SER A 157 0.99 12.03 9.81
CA SER A 157 -0.43 11.92 10.19
C SER A 157 -1.20 13.25 10.09
N TYR A 158 -0.52 14.39 10.20
CA TYR A 158 -1.16 15.71 10.01
C TYR A 158 -1.48 16.04 8.55
N ARG A 159 -0.99 15.25 7.59
CA ARG A 159 -1.26 15.51 6.18
C ARG A 159 -2.71 15.14 5.82
N SER A 160 -3.34 15.98 5.00
CA SER A 160 -4.72 15.79 4.54
C SER A 160 -4.86 14.73 3.45
N ASP A 161 -3.76 14.40 2.76
CA ASP A 161 -3.66 13.38 1.72
C ASP A 161 -3.40 11.96 2.28
N VAL A 162 -3.15 11.83 3.58
CA VAL A 162 -2.97 10.55 4.29
C VAL A 162 -4.30 10.10 4.89
N ALA A 163 -4.67 8.85 4.61
CA ALA A 163 -5.87 8.23 5.19
C ALA A 163 -5.56 7.44 6.47
N LYS A 164 -4.54 6.57 6.43
CA LYS A 164 -4.21 5.65 7.53
C LYS A 164 -2.72 5.33 7.54
N ILE A 165 -2.19 5.02 8.72
CA ILE A 165 -0.81 4.60 8.94
C ILE A 165 -0.87 3.26 9.67
N TYR A 166 -0.50 2.19 8.95
CA TYR A 166 -0.49 0.81 9.46
C TYR A 166 0.93 0.38 9.84
N LYS A 167 1.04 -0.56 10.77
CA LYS A 167 2.31 -1.19 11.11
C LYS A 167 2.78 -2.07 9.94
N ASN A 168 4.06 -1.99 9.59
CA ASN A 168 4.67 -2.97 8.70
C ASN A 168 4.91 -4.28 9.47
N LYS A 169 3.99 -5.24 9.37
CA LYS A 169 4.05 -6.47 10.17
C LYS A 169 4.83 -7.57 9.46
N THR A 170 5.73 -8.21 10.20
CA THR A 170 6.32 -9.49 9.81
C THR A 170 5.38 -10.62 10.22
N HIS A 171 4.87 -11.36 9.23
CA HIS A 171 4.13 -12.60 9.46
C HIS A 171 5.10 -13.77 9.39
N LYS A 172 5.03 -14.66 10.38
CA LYS A 172 5.80 -15.91 10.41
C LYS A 172 4.82 -17.05 10.21
N ARG A 173 5.23 -18.05 9.42
CA ARG A 173 4.51 -19.32 9.31
C ARG A 173 4.55 -20.04 10.67
N GLU A 174 3.49 -20.74 11.00
CA GLU A 174 3.51 -21.67 12.14
C GLU A 174 4.50 -22.80 11.87
N PRO A 175 5.27 -23.25 12.88
CA PRO A 175 6.19 -24.37 12.70
C PRO A 175 5.40 -25.64 12.40
N VAL A 176 5.79 -26.35 11.33
CA VAL A 176 5.20 -27.65 11.03
C VAL A 176 5.83 -28.68 11.96
N ILE A 177 5.00 -29.41 12.71
CA ILE A 177 5.43 -30.60 13.45
C ILE A 177 5.52 -31.72 12.42
N VAL A 178 6.72 -31.98 11.92
CA VAL A 178 6.97 -33.14 11.05
C VAL A 178 7.28 -34.32 11.97
N GLU A 179 6.38 -35.29 12.04
CA GLU A 179 6.77 -36.61 12.54
C GLU A 179 7.68 -37.24 11.48
N GLU A 180 8.89 -37.67 11.87
CA GLU A 180 9.77 -38.44 10.99
C GLU A 180 9.08 -39.77 10.66
N VAL A 181 8.34 -39.78 9.56
CA VAL A 181 7.86 -41.00 8.93
C VAL A 181 8.92 -41.40 7.92
N GLU A 182 9.48 -42.62 8.04
CA GLU A 182 10.28 -43.19 6.96
C GLU A 182 9.38 -43.39 5.74
N VAL A 183 9.46 -42.46 4.79
CA VAL A 183 8.79 -42.57 3.50
C VAL A 183 9.71 -43.37 2.59
N SER A 184 9.29 -44.59 2.21
CA SER A 184 9.94 -45.33 1.14
C SER A 184 9.78 -44.53 -0.17
N PRO A 185 10.85 -44.26 -0.94
CA PRO A 185 10.76 -43.60 -2.24
C PRO A 185 10.24 -44.54 -3.34
N GLU A 186 9.40 -45.50 -2.97
CA GLU A 186 8.62 -46.28 -3.92
C GLU A 186 7.47 -45.38 -4.37
N ALA A 187 7.78 -44.51 -5.33
CA ALA A 187 6.78 -43.91 -6.20
C ALA A 187 6.16 -45.04 -7.03
N ASP A 188 5.20 -45.74 -6.46
CA ASP A 188 4.18 -46.35 -7.28
C ASP A 188 3.59 -45.18 -8.09
N ASN A 189 3.50 -45.29 -9.41
CA ASN A 189 2.92 -44.26 -10.30
C ASN A 189 1.39 -44.09 -10.06
N GLU A 190 0.94 -44.30 -8.83
CA GLU A 190 -0.42 -44.16 -8.37
C GLU A 190 -0.70 -42.71 -8.01
N LEU A 191 -1.93 -42.29 -8.28
CA LEU A 191 -2.41 -40.96 -7.96
C LEU A 191 -2.42 -40.77 -6.44
N GLU A 192 -1.89 -39.64 -5.95
CA GLU A 192 -1.89 -39.37 -4.53
C GLU A 192 -3.31 -39.19 -4.00
N TRP A 193 -3.57 -39.71 -2.80
CA TRP A 193 -4.90 -39.76 -2.19
C TRP A 193 -5.61 -38.39 -2.16
N ASN A 194 -4.86 -37.30 -1.99
CA ASN A 194 -5.40 -35.94 -1.93
C ASN A 194 -5.91 -35.48 -3.30
N ILE A 195 -5.24 -35.91 -4.36
CA ILE A 195 -5.62 -35.59 -5.75
C ILE A 195 -6.88 -36.38 -6.13
N GLU A 196 -6.92 -37.68 -5.80
CA GLU A 196 -8.12 -38.52 -5.98
C GLU A 196 -9.31 -37.95 -5.18
N ARG A 197 -9.07 -37.52 -3.94
CA ARG A 197 -10.15 -37.01 -3.06
C ARG A 197 -10.83 -35.77 -3.63
N VAL A 198 -10.10 -34.90 -4.31
CA VAL A 198 -10.66 -33.70 -4.98
C VAL A 198 -11.17 -33.98 -6.39
N LYS A 199 -11.03 -35.22 -6.87
CA LYS A 199 -11.45 -35.68 -8.19
C LYS A 199 -10.81 -34.91 -9.34
N ALA A 200 -9.53 -34.56 -9.20
CA ALA A 200 -8.81 -33.80 -10.22
C ALA A 200 -8.74 -34.56 -11.56
N GLU A 201 -8.64 -35.89 -11.49
CA GLU A 201 -8.61 -36.79 -12.64
C GLU A 201 -9.85 -36.64 -13.53
N LEU A 202 -11.03 -36.38 -12.96
CA LEU A 202 -12.24 -36.16 -13.75
C LEU A 202 -12.16 -34.88 -14.59
N ALA A 203 -11.41 -33.86 -14.15
CA ALA A 203 -11.16 -32.66 -14.95
C ALA A 203 -10.16 -32.95 -16.08
N TRP A 204 -9.12 -33.74 -15.79
CA TRP A 204 -8.13 -34.16 -16.78
C TRP A 204 -8.75 -35.03 -17.88
N ASP A 205 -9.68 -35.93 -17.53
CA ASP A 205 -10.46 -36.73 -18.48
C ASP A 205 -11.31 -35.87 -19.43
N LEU A 206 -11.68 -34.66 -19.01
CA LEU A 206 -12.36 -33.67 -19.84
C LEU A 206 -11.38 -32.79 -20.66
N GLY A 207 -10.08 -33.07 -20.57
CA GLY A 207 -9.01 -32.29 -21.19
C GLY A 207 -8.71 -30.96 -20.48
N ILE A 208 -9.12 -30.82 -19.21
CA ILE A 208 -8.90 -29.61 -18.41
C ILE A 208 -7.77 -29.89 -17.42
N ASP A 209 -6.54 -29.67 -17.86
CA ASP A 209 -5.30 -29.95 -17.11
C ASP A 209 -4.59 -28.69 -16.60
N GLY A 210 -5.17 -27.52 -16.83
CA GLY A 210 -4.55 -26.23 -16.48
C GLY A 210 -3.66 -25.64 -17.57
N THR A 211 -3.60 -26.24 -18.77
CA THR A 211 -2.85 -25.69 -19.90
C THR A 211 -3.20 -24.22 -20.16
N GLY A 212 -2.16 -23.38 -20.22
CA GLY A 212 -2.29 -21.94 -20.42
C GLY A 212 -2.54 -21.12 -19.14
N ALA A 213 -2.70 -21.77 -17.99
CA ALA A 213 -2.69 -21.12 -16.68
C ALA A 213 -1.27 -20.99 -16.12
N VAL A 214 -1.09 -20.01 -15.23
CA VAL A 214 0.14 -19.85 -14.44
C VAL A 214 -0.27 -19.75 -12.98
N VAL A 215 0.33 -20.58 -12.15
CA VAL A 215 0.19 -20.54 -10.69
C VAL A 215 1.38 -19.78 -10.10
N GLY A 216 1.11 -18.90 -9.15
CA GLY A 216 2.14 -18.18 -8.39
C GLY A 216 2.00 -18.48 -6.90
N GLN A 217 3.13 -18.56 -6.21
CA GLN A 217 3.21 -18.94 -4.80
C GLN A 217 4.02 -17.90 -4.01
N LEU A 218 3.58 -17.64 -2.77
CA LEU A 218 4.29 -16.86 -1.76
C LEU A 218 4.56 -17.80 -0.59
N ASP A 219 5.77 -18.37 -0.51
CA ASP A 219 6.14 -19.38 0.48
C ASP A 219 7.65 -19.33 0.75
N SER A 220 8.24 -20.33 1.40
CA SER A 220 9.67 -20.45 1.70
C SER A 220 10.58 -20.57 0.48
N GLY A 221 9.98 -20.83 -0.68
CA GLY A 221 10.65 -20.94 -1.97
C GLY A 221 10.25 -22.19 -2.73
N VAL A 222 11.01 -22.56 -3.75
CA VAL A 222 10.80 -23.80 -4.52
C VAL A 222 12.14 -24.31 -5.02
N ASP A 223 12.41 -25.61 -4.85
CA ASP A 223 13.45 -26.30 -5.63
C ASP A 223 12.96 -26.47 -7.09
N TRP A 224 13.32 -25.49 -7.93
CA TRP A 224 12.98 -25.56 -9.35
C TRP A 224 13.74 -26.65 -10.10
N THR A 225 14.80 -27.23 -9.54
CA THR A 225 15.54 -28.31 -10.19
C THR A 225 14.92 -29.69 -9.95
N HIS A 226 13.90 -29.77 -9.09
CA HIS A 226 13.15 -30.98 -8.83
C HIS A 226 12.56 -31.54 -10.15
N PRO A 227 12.74 -32.84 -10.48
CA PRO A 227 12.32 -33.41 -11.77
C PRO A 227 10.83 -33.19 -12.11
N ALA A 228 9.97 -33.19 -11.10
CA ALA A 228 8.53 -32.94 -11.26
C ALA A 228 8.19 -31.46 -11.59
N LEU A 229 9.08 -30.52 -11.27
CA LEU A 229 8.82 -29.07 -11.30
C LEU A 229 9.60 -28.33 -12.38
N GLN A 230 10.80 -28.79 -12.73
CA GLN A 230 11.73 -28.03 -13.58
C GLN A 230 11.14 -27.60 -14.91
N ASN A 231 10.55 -28.55 -15.64
CA ASN A 231 9.95 -28.28 -16.96
C ASN A 231 8.63 -27.48 -16.89
N LYS A 232 8.10 -27.25 -15.68
CA LYS A 232 6.87 -26.50 -15.44
C LYS A 232 7.15 -25.07 -14.94
N TRP A 233 8.38 -24.76 -14.56
CA TRP A 233 8.75 -23.40 -14.19
C TRP A 233 8.81 -22.51 -15.44
N ARG A 234 7.99 -21.46 -15.47
CA ARG A 234 7.90 -20.49 -16.59
C ARG A 234 9.23 -19.82 -16.94
N GLY A 235 10.15 -19.74 -15.97
CA GLY A 235 11.48 -19.19 -16.16
C GLY A 235 12.50 -20.18 -16.72
N TYR A 236 12.16 -21.43 -17.01
CA TYR A 236 13.09 -22.42 -17.56
C TYR A 236 12.73 -22.78 -19.00
N ASN A 237 13.75 -22.81 -19.87
CA ASN A 237 13.61 -23.32 -21.23
C ASN A 237 14.25 -24.72 -21.33
N PRO A 238 13.45 -25.80 -21.48
CA PRO A 238 13.99 -27.16 -21.55
C PRO A 238 14.73 -27.47 -22.87
N GLU A 239 14.52 -26.68 -23.93
CA GLU A 239 15.21 -26.89 -25.21
C GLU A 239 16.63 -26.33 -25.20
N THR A 240 16.84 -25.19 -24.51
CA THR A 240 18.14 -24.51 -24.44
C THR A 240 18.86 -24.72 -23.11
N GLY A 241 18.14 -25.13 -22.07
CA GLY A 241 18.63 -25.18 -20.68
C GLY A 241 18.76 -23.82 -20.01
N GLU A 242 18.30 -22.74 -20.66
CA GLU A 242 18.43 -21.38 -20.12
C GLU A 242 17.39 -21.09 -19.04
N THR A 243 17.75 -20.17 -18.14
CA THR A 243 16.87 -19.65 -17.09
C THR A 243 16.66 -18.15 -17.25
N ASP A 244 15.42 -17.71 -17.08
CA ASP A 244 15.01 -16.32 -17.00
C ASP A 244 14.19 -16.10 -15.71
N PRO A 245 14.80 -15.69 -14.60
CA PRO A 245 14.09 -15.38 -13.38
C PRO A 245 13.26 -14.08 -13.49
N SER A 246 13.45 -13.26 -14.53
CA SER A 246 12.77 -11.98 -14.67
C SER A 246 11.25 -12.16 -14.71
N LYS A 247 10.55 -11.56 -13.73
CA LYS A 247 9.08 -11.71 -13.53
C LYS A 247 8.63 -13.14 -13.20
N ASN A 248 9.56 -14.10 -13.09
CA ASN A 248 9.31 -15.52 -12.84
C ASN A 248 9.77 -15.98 -11.45
N TRP A 249 10.55 -15.16 -10.75
CA TRP A 249 11.03 -15.40 -9.41
C TRP A 249 11.32 -14.08 -8.69
N PHE A 250 11.09 -14.04 -7.37
CA PHE A 250 11.49 -12.94 -6.51
C PHE A 250 11.65 -13.45 -5.08
N ASP A 251 12.82 -13.22 -4.48
CA ASP A 251 13.12 -13.55 -3.09
C ASP A 251 13.43 -12.26 -2.31
N PRO A 252 12.48 -11.74 -1.51
CA PRO A 252 12.68 -10.55 -0.70
C PRO A 252 13.45 -10.81 0.60
N VAL A 253 13.71 -12.08 0.97
CA VAL A 253 14.30 -12.44 2.27
C VAL A 253 15.79 -12.70 2.15
N TYR A 254 16.21 -13.55 1.21
CA TYR A 254 17.61 -13.93 1.05
C TYR A 254 18.24 -13.39 -0.25
N GLY A 255 17.42 -12.84 -1.16
CA GLY A 255 17.89 -12.29 -2.42
C GLY A 255 18.41 -13.34 -3.41
N ALA A 256 17.94 -14.58 -3.33
CA ALA A 256 18.32 -15.62 -4.27
C ALA A 256 17.92 -15.25 -5.71
N SER A 257 18.86 -15.37 -6.66
CA SER A 257 18.65 -14.99 -8.06
C SER A 257 17.81 -16.00 -8.85
N LEU A 258 17.73 -17.24 -8.38
CA LEU A 258 16.90 -18.32 -8.91
C LEU A 258 16.04 -18.88 -7.77
N PRO A 259 14.93 -19.59 -8.09
CA PRO A 259 14.17 -20.29 -7.06
C PRO A 259 15.07 -21.18 -6.22
N ALA A 260 14.90 -21.08 -4.91
CA ALA A 260 15.57 -21.93 -3.94
C ALA A 260 14.63 -22.06 -2.75
N ASP A 261 14.66 -23.20 -2.08
CA ASP A 261 13.84 -23.43 -0.90
C ASP A 261 14.73 -23.92 0.25
N SER A 262 14.83 -23.12 1.31
CA SER A 262 15.62 -23.47 2.49
C SER A 262 14.83 -24.27 3.53
N ASP A 263 13.53 -24.46 3.34
CA ASP A 263 12.60 -25.01 4.32
C ASP A 263 11.83 -26.25 3.79
N SER A 264 11.90 -26.52 2.48
CA SER A 264 11.20 -27.59 1.72
C SER A 264 9.68 -27.47 1.64
N HIS A 265 9.05 -26.70 2.54
CA HIS A 265 7.60 -26.49 2.57
C HIS A 265 7.07 -25.95 1.24
N GLY A 266 7.70 -24.90 0.71
CA GLY A 266 7.25 -24.30 -0.54
C GLY A 266 7.41 -25.23 -1.74
N THR A 267 8.45 -26.07 -1.77
CA THR A 267 8.64 -27.12 -2.78
C THR A 267 7.52 -28.16 -2.71
N HIS A 268 7.15 -28.60 -1.51
CA HIS A 268 6.04 -29.53 -1.30
C HIS A 268 4.69 -28.93 -1.73
N VAL A 269 4.41 -27.68 -1.36
CA VAL A 269 3.19 -26.97 -1.77
C VAL A 269 3.13 -26.81 -3.28
N MET A 270 4.24 -26.44 -3.93
CA MET A 270 4.31 -26.35 -5.38
C MET A 270 4.11 -27.72 -6.06
N GLY A 271 4.71 -28.78 -5.52
CA GLY A 271 4.50 -30.15 -5.97
C GLY A 271 3.04 -30.61 -5.87
N THR A 272 2.31 -30.16 -4.86
CA THR A 272 0.87 -30.47 -4.76
C THR A 272 0.06 -29.80 -5.87
N MET A 273 0.47 -28.60 -6.32
CA MET A 273 -0.27 -27.83 -7.33
C MET A 273 0.10 -28.18 -8.76
N VAL A 274 1.39 -28.40 -9.02
CA VAL A 274 1.93 -28.56 -10.37
C VAL A 274 2.95 -29.71 -10.46
N GLY A 275 3.04 -30.59 -9.47
CA GLY A 275 3.88 -31.80 -9.50
C GLY A 275 3.55 -32.73 -10.65
#